data_AF-A0A1Q7RGG1-F1
#
_entry.id   AF-A0A1Q7RGG1-F1
#
_cell.length_a   1.000
_cell.length_b   1.000
_cell.length_c   1.000
_cell.angle_alpha   90.00
_cell.angle_beta   90.00
_cell.angle_gamma   90.00
#
_symmetry.space_group_name_H-M   'P 1'
#
loop_
_entity.id
_entity.type
_entity.pdbx_description
1 polymer ?
#
loop_
_entity_poly.entity_id
_entity_poly.type
_entity_poly.pdbx_seq_one_letter_code
_entity_poly.pdbx_strand_id
1 'polypeptide(L)'
;MKPLTVLTLVLLSASVFSQQPSVSKAQISIPRVKGVLEIDVGPTTWEARVRPDGKETQLRAMYRPDNLLITAFLQKVKFPASPEKCRAEWWPMSAKSTPIKREELRQSERDGIAIVEYIVPEFRGNAVRQKSLHAYLGSRDLCAEVHLSKVGSIPEDQKLFDEVLATVRLLPDQSAAEDQSQNPKIQYLAEGSQLYLQRDYPAAAERYQKALDLEKQDRTLSKSFFRVRVDNLGMSYGLTGKLSNARDTFEYGITQDSEYPLFYYLLACTYGEMGKMDESLEQLRLAYKYKANVIPGESLPDPLKDDSFRKFVRDKKFVDAVHEMQQR
;
A
#
# COMPACT_ATOMS: atom_id res chain seq x y z
N MET A 1 -57.70 -22.11 26.76
CA MET A 1 -56.24 -22.30 26.87
C MET A 1 -55.75 -23.01 25.62
N LYS A 2 -55.06 -22.29 24.73
CA LYS A 2 -54.33 -22.81 23.56
C LYS A 2 -52.90 -22.26 23.67
N PRO A 3 -51.84 -23.06 23.49
CA PRO A 3 -50.48 -22.57 23.68
C PRO A 3 -50.08 -21.69 22.50
N LEU A 4 -49.50 -20.54 22.84
CA LEU A 4 -48.92 -19.57 21.92
C LEU A 4 -47.55 -20.12 21.48
N THR A 5 -47.44 -20.60 20.25
CA THR A 5 -46.16 -21.03 19.67
C THR A 5 -45.42 -19.78 19.22
N VAL A 6 -44.44 -19.34 20.00
CA VAL A 6 -43.51 -18.27 19.62
C VAL A 6 -42.50 -18.87 18.62
N LEU A 7 -42.64 -18.52 17.36
CA LEU A 7 -41.69 -18.84 16.31
C LEU A 7 -40.52 -17.85 16.39
N THR A 8 -39.47 -18.22 17.13
CA THR A 8 -38.23 -17.44 17.20
C THR A 8 -37.49 -17.60 15.88
N LEU A 9 -37.63 -16.62 14.99
CA LEU A 9 -36.86 -16.54 13.76
C LEU A 9 -35.41 -16.17 14.11
N VAL A 10 -34.55 -17.17 14.26
CA VAL A 10 -33.10 -16.95 14.40
C VAL A 10 -32.57 -16.52 13.04
N LEU A 11 -32.46 -15.21 12.84
CA LEU A 11 -31.67 -14.63 11.75
C LEU A 11 -30.19 -14.98 12.04
N LEU A 12 -29.70 -16.06 11.44
CA LEU A 12 -28.27 -16.23 11.24
C LEU A 12 -27.81 -15.08 10.33
N SER A 13 -27.28 -14.03 10.94
CA SER A 13 -26.42 -13.08 10.26
C SER A 13 -25.21 -13.87 9.76
N ALA A 14 -25.25 -14.27 8.49
CA ALA A 14 -24.05 -14.62 7.76
C ALA A 14 -23.20 -13.35 7.71
N SER A 15 -22.29 -13.23 8.68
CA SER A 15 -21.21 -12.28 8.62
C SER A 15 -20.37 -12.66 7.41
N VAL A 16 -20.70 -12.11 6.26
CA VAL A 16 -19.77 -12.04 5.13
C VAL A 16 -18.63 -11.18 5.65
N PHE A 17 -17.62 -11.81 6.23
CA PHE A 17 -16.32 -11.21 6.41
C PHE A 17 -15.85 -10.84 5.00
N SER A 18 -16.10 -9.59 4.63
CA SER A 18 -15.32 -8.93 3.59
C SER A 18 -13.88 -9.00 4.08
N GLN A 19 -13.13 -9.99 3.58
CA GLN A 19 -11.68 -9.99 3.69
C GLN A 19 -11.23 -8.72 2.97
N GLN A 20 -10.96 -7.66 3.74
CA GLN A 20 -10.08 -6.60 3.29
C GLN A 20 -8.85 -7.28 2.67
N PRO A 21 -8.36 -6.85 1.50
CA PRO A 21 -7.13 -7.42 0.95
C PRO A 21 -6.04 -7.15 1.98
N SER A 22 -5.63 -8.19 2.71
CA SER A 22 -4.50 -8.11 3.61
C SER A 22 -3.30 -7.76 2.77
N VAL A 23 -2.67 -6.63 3.04
CA VAL A 23 -1.34 -6.29 2.47
C VAL A 23 -0.27 -7.18 3.15
N SER A 24 -0.56 -8.47 3.29
CA SER A 24 0.29 -9.48 3.91
C SER A 24 1.43 -9.89 2.96
N LYS A 25 1.22 -9.69 1.66
CA LYS A 25 2.22 -9.92 0.63
C LYS A 25 3.28 -8.82 0.63
N ALA A 26 4.51 -9.18 0.97
CA ALA A 26 5.68 -8.32 0.89
C ALA A 26 6.57 -8.69 -0.29
N GLN A 27 7.15 -7.66 -0.92
CA GLN A 27 8.09 -7.82 -2.02
C GLN A 27 9.30 -6.91 -1.79
N ILE A 28 10.50 -7.46 -1.99
CA ILE A 28 11.74 -6.68 -2.02
C ILE A 28 12.52 -6.93 -3.30
N SER A 29 13.25 -5.89 -3.70
CA SER A 29 14.10 -5.89 -4.88
C SER A 29 15.34 -5.04 -4.64
N ILE A 30 16.38 -5.26 -5.43
CA ILE A 30 17.56 -4.39 -5.45
C ILE A 30 17.39 -3.37 -6.59
N PRO A 31 17.57 -2.06 -6.36
CA PRO A 31 17.43 -1.05 -7.40
C PRO A 31 18.26 -1.37 -8.65
N ARG A 32 17.65 -1.26 -9.84
CA ARG A 32 18.27 -1.53 -11.15
C ARG A 32 18.74 -2.98 -11.37
N VAL A 33 18.32 -3.92 -10.52
CA VAL A 33 18.59 -5.36 -10.70
C VAL A 33 17.25 -6.06 -10.95
N LYS A 34 17.21 -6.93 -11.97
CA LYS A 34 16.05 -7.78 -12.21
C LYS A 34 16.01 -8.89 -11.16
N GLY A 35 14.88 -9.05 -10.51
CA GLY A 35 14.66 -10.06 -9.48
C GLY A 35 13.87 -9.51 -8.30
N VAL A 36 12.83 -10.24 -7.90
CA VAL A 36 12.00 -9.93 -6.73
C VAL A 36 12.00 -11.11 -5.79
N LEU A 37 12.19 -10.85 -4.49
CA LEU A 37 11.86 -11.80 -3.43
C LEU A 37 10.47 -11.46 -2.90
N GLU A 38 9.59 -12.46 -2.91
CA GLU A 38 8.19 -12.35 -2.51
C GLU A 38 7.92 -13.29 -1.33
N ILE A 39 7.21 -12.79 -0.31
CA ILE A 39 6.90 -13.52 0.93
C ILE A 39 5.56 -13.01 1.48
N ASP A 40 4.69 -13.89 1.94
CA ASP A 40 3.55 -13.49 2.77
C ASP A 40 4.01 -13.36 4.23
N VAL A 41 4.06 -12.13 4.74
CA VAL A 41 4.46 -11.81 6.10
C VAL A 41 3.29 -11.88 7.10
N GLY A 42 2.08 -12.20 6.66
CA GLY A 42 0.89 -12.29 7.50
C GLY A 42 0.36 -10.92 7.97
N PRO A 43 -0.47 -10.89 9.03
CA PRO A 43 -1.12 -9.68 9.52
C PRO A 43 -0.17 -8.80 10.36
N THR A 44 0.84 -8.23 9.72
CA THR A 44 1.82 -7.33 10.34
C THR A 44 2.20 -6.22 9.38
N THR A 45 2.72 -5.12 9.93
CA THR A 45 3.51 -4.17 9.15
C THR A 45 4.89 -4.75 8.85
N TRP A 46 5.47 -4.32 7.74
CA TRP A 46 6.83 -4.67 7.34
C TRP A 46 7.52 -3.44 6.74
N GLU A 47 8.84 -3.44 6.82
CA GLU A 47 9.70 -2.41 6.22
C GLU A 47 10.74 -3.07 5.32
N ALA A 48 11.15 -2.34 4.28
CA ALA A 48 12.28 -2.70 3.43
C ALA A 48 13.30 -1.57 3.38
N ARG A 49 14.58 -1.92 3.46
CA ARG A 49 15.70 -0.97 3.37
C ARG A 49 16.76 -1.51 2.43
N VAL A 50 17.11 -0.71 1.43
CA VAL A 50 18.29 -0.95 0.59
C VAL A 50 19.54 -0.56 1.37
N ARG A 51 20.57 -1.40 1.37
CA ARG A 51 21.87 -1.07 1.97
C ARG A 51 22.53 0.10 1.21
N PRO A 52 23.37 0.91 1.88
CA PRO A 52 24.05 2.04 1.24
C PRO A 52 24.91 1.69 0.03
N ASP A 53 25.40 0.45 -0.05
CA ASP A 53 26.19 -0.04 -1.20
C ASP A 53 25.33 -0.43 -2.41
N GLY A 54 24.00 -0.40 -2.28
CA GLY A 54 23.03 -0.71 -3.32
C GLY A 54 23.02 -2.17 -3.76
N LYS A 55 23.65 -3.09 -3.02
CA LYS A 55 23.80 -4.50 -3.43
C LYS A 55 22.89 -5.46 -2.70
N GLU A 56 22.22 -5.00 -1.65
CA GLU A 56 21.37 -5.80 -0.79
C GLU A 56 20.15 -5.00 -0.37
N THR A 57 19.01 -5.66 -0.32
CA THR A 57 17.79 -5.13 0.30
C THR A 57 17.40 -6.03 1.46
N GLN A 58 17.15 -5.43 2.62
CA GLN A 58 16.68 -6.11 3.81
C GLN A 58 15.18 -5.85 4.00
N LEU A 59 14.42 -6.88 4.34
CA LEU A 59 13.05 -6.81 4.84
C LEU A 59 12.99 -7.17 6.32
N ARG A 60 12.13 -6.49 7.08
CA ARG A 60 11.80 -6.83 8.47
C ARG A 60 10.29 -6.76 8.70
N ALA A 61 9.75 -7.82 9.30
CA ALA A 61 8.38 -7.87 9.80
C ALA A 61 8.38 -8.49 11.21
N MET A 62 8.32 -7.64 12.24
CA MET A 62 8.66 -8.00 13.63
C MET A 62 7.47 -8.04 14.59
N TYR A 63 6.30 -7.57 14.16
CA TYR A 63 5.16 -7.31 15.05
C TYR A 63 3.93 -8.16 14.70
N ARG A 64 4.15 -9.41 14.26
CA ARG A 64 3.05 -10.35 14.05
C ARG A 64 2.37 -10.71 15.38
N PRO A 65 1.03 -10.78 15.45
CA PRO A 65 0.30 -11.16 16.67
C PRO A 65 0.67 -12.53 17.24
N ASP A 66 1.13 -13.45 16.38
CA ASP A 66 1.58 -14.80 16.73
C ASP A 66 3.05 -14.85 17.17
N ASN A 67 3.73 -13.70 17.33
CA ASN A 67 5.15 -13.59 17.72
C ASN A 67 6.15 -14.27 16.76
N LEU A 68 5.75 -14.57 15.51
CA LEU A 68 6.69 -14.98 14.48
C LEU A 68 7.43 -13.74 13.95
N LEU A 69 8.77 -13.79 13.96
CA LEU A 69 9.64 -12.76 13.43
C LEU A 69 10.15 -13.18 12.06
N ILE A 70 10.04 -12.28 11.09
CA ILE A 70 10.47 -12.53 9.71
C ILE A 70 11.50 -11.48 9.31
N THR A 71 12.70 -11.91 8.97
CA THR A 71 13.72 -11.08 8.33
C THR A 71 14.10 -11.71 7.01
N ALA A 72 14.23 -10.92 5.96
CA ALA A 72 14.73 -11.42 4.68
C ALA A 72 15.81 -10.52 4.11
N PHE A 73 16.71 -11.13 3.35
CA PHE A 73 17.79 -10.47 2.62
C PHE A 73 17.73 -10.92 1.16
N LEU A 74 17.84 -9.97 0.24
CA LEU A 74 18.07 -10.22 -1.18
C LEU A 74 19.35 -9.52 -1.57
N GLN A 75 20.31 -10.26 -2.11
CA GLN A 75 21.64 -9.74 -2.46
C GLN A 75 22.07 -10.17 -3.85
N LYS A 76 22.72 -9.25 -4.57
CA LYS A 76 23.43 -9.56 -5.81
C LYS A 76 24.80 -10.17 -5.51
N VAL A 77 25.04 -11.36 -6.01
CA VAL A 77 26.28 -12.14 -5.82
C VAL A 77 27.11 -12.22 -7.10
N LYS A 78 28.38 -12.60 -6.96
CA LYS A 78 29.34 -12.70 -8.08
C LYS A 78 29.49 -14.11 -8.65
N PHE A 79 28.67 -15.05 -8.18
CA PHE A 79 28.70 -16.45 -8.60
C PHE A 79 27.31 -16.87 -9.09
N PRO A 80 27.22 -17.92 -9.93
CA PRO A 80 25.93 -18.53 -10.28
C PRO A 80 25.25 -19.07 -9.02
N ALA A 81 24.15 -18.44 -8.61
CA ALA A 81 23.43 -18.73 -7.40
C ALA A 81 22.51 -19.95 -7.58
N SER A 82 22.55 -20.83 -6.58
CA SER A 82 21.57 -21.89 -6.31
C SER A 82 21.23 -21.86 -4.81
N PRO A 83 20.11 -22.43 -4.37
CA PRO A 83 19.76 -22.51 -2.96
C PRO A 83 20.90 -23.04 -2.07
N GLU A 84 21.53 -24.14 -2.50
CA GLU A 84 22.60 -24.83 -1.79
C GLU A 84 23.87 -23.98 -1.77
N LYS A 85 24.19 -23.32 -2.89
CA LYS A 85 25.35 -22.44 -2.98
C LYS A 85 25.17 -21.20 -2.09
N CYS A 86 24.01 -20.58 -2.09
CA CYS A 86 23.71 -19.45 -1.20
C CYS A 86 23.82 -19.85 0.28
N ARG A 87 23.25 -21.00 0.67
CA ARG A 87 23.42 -21.55 2.02
C ARG A 87 24.89 -21.78 2.36
N ALA A 88 25.66 -22.41 1.47
CA ALA A 88 27.06 -22.73 1.71
C ALA A 88 27.93 -21.49 1.91
N GLU A 89 27.62 -20.39 1.21
CA GLU A 89 28.32 -19.11 1.37
C GLU A 89 27.89 -18.39 2.65
N TRP A 90 26.59 -18.36 2.98
CA TRP A 90 26.07 -17.47 4.03
C TRP A 90 25.96 -18.12 5.41
N TRP A 91 25.51 -19.38 5.50
CA TRP A 91 25.30 -20.06 6.78
C TRP A 91 26.56 -20.10 7.67
N PRO A 92 27.78 -20.39 7.16
CA PRO A 92 28.98 -20.38 7.99
C PRO A 92 29.27 -19.03 8.65
N MET A 93 28.91 -17.92 8.00
CA MET A 93 29.05 -16.58 8.57
C MET A 93 28.04 -16.34 9.69
N SER A 94 26.76 -16.69 9.46
CA SER A 94 25.69 -16.60 10.47
C SER A 94 25.93 -17.51 11.68
N ALA A 95 26.47 -18.70 11.45
CA ALA A 95 26.80 -19.65 12.51
C ALA A 95 27.91 -19.13 13.44
N LYS A 96 28.93 -18.47 12.85
CA LYS A 96 30.11 -17.94 13.57
C LYS A 96 29.87 -16.58 14.21
N SER A 97 29.00 -15.74 13.65
CA SER A 97 28.81 -14.35 14.11
C SER A 97 28.22 -14.25 15.52
N THR A 98 27.49 -15.29 15.96
CA THR A 98 26.85 -15.32 17.27
C THR A 98 27.20 -16.62 17.99
N PRO A 99 27.96 -16.57 19.10
CA PRO A 99 28.27 -17.75 19.92
C PRO A 99 27.04 -18.13 20.75
N ILE A 100 26.13 -18.89 20.15
CA ILE A 100 24.94 -19.46 20.79
C ILE A 100 24.95 -20.98 20.69
N LYS A 101 24.47 -21.64 21.75
CA LYS A 101 24.17 -23.07 21.71
C LYS A 101 23.01 -23.31 20.75
N ARG A 102 23.16 -24.29 19.87
CA ARG A 102 22.14 -24.70 18.89
C ARG A 102 21.87 -26.18 19.09
N GLU A 103 20.64 -26.52 19.42
CA GLU A 103 20.14 -27.88 19.54
C GLU A 103 19.29 -28.24 18.33
N GLU A 104 19.15 -29.54 18.06
CA GLU A 104 18.35 -30.05 16.95
C GLU A 104 18.68 -29.42 15.59
N LEU A 105 19.96 -29.07 15.37
CA LEU A 105 20.39 -28.46 14.13
C LEU A 105 20.20 -29.44 12.97
N ARG A 106 19.40 -29.03 11.99
CA ARG A 106 19.08 -29.80 10.79
C ARG A 106 19.30 -28.97 9.55
N GLN A 107 19.70 -29.67 8.50
CA GLN A 107 19.88 -29.12 7.17
C GLN A 107 19.09 -29.98 6.20
N SER A 108 18.28 -29.35 5.36
CA SER A 108 17.39 -30.04 4.43
C SER A 108 17.20 -29.23 3.16
N GLU A 109 16.62 -29.86 2.15
CA GLU A 109 16.28 -29.23 0.88
C GLU A 109 14.84 -29.61 0.56
N ARG A 110 14.02 -28.61 0.23
CA ARG A 110 12.60 -28.81 -0.09
C ARG A 110 12.11 -27.72 -1.03
N ASP A 111 11.39 -28.12 -2.08
CA ASP A 111 10.71 -27.21 -3.01
C ASP A 111 11.62 -26.11 -3.60
N GLY A 112 12.89 -26.45 -3.88
CA GLY A 112 13.88 -25.50 -4.41
C GLY A 112 14.41 -24.50 -3.37
N ILE A 113 14.31 -24.83 -2.08
CA ILE A 113 14.83 -24.05 -0.96
C ILE A 113 15.78 -24.92 -0.15
N ALA A 114 16.98 -24.41 0.12
CA ALA A 114 17.92 -25.03 1.06
C ALA A 114 17.66 -24.46 2.46
N ILE A 115 17.49 -25.31 3.46
CA ILE A 115 17.01 -24.93 4.78
C ILE A 115 18.06 -25.30 5.84
N VAL A 116 18.20 -24.43 6.84
CA VAL A 116 18.88 -24.70 8.11
C VAL A 116 17.92 -24.35 9.24
N GLU A 117 17.59 -25.30 10.10
CA GLU A 117 16.77 -25.04 11.28
C GLU A 117 17.42 -25.57 12.55
N TYR A 118 17.14 -24.93 13.69
CA TYR A 118 17.65 -25.31 15.00
C TYR A 118 16.83 -24.66 16.11
N ILE A 119 17.02 -25.15 17.34
CA ILE A 119 16.50 -24.57 18.58
C ILE A 119 17.63 -23.89 19.34
N VAL A 120 17.38 -22.67 19.81
CA VAL A 120 18.21 -21.98 20.79
C VAL A 120 17.56 -22.17 22.16
N PRO A 121 18.11 -23.04 23.03
CA PRO A 121 17.48 -23.31 24.32
C PRO A 121 17.57 -22.10 25.25
N GLU A 122 18.72 -21.41 25.24
CA GLU A 122 19.03 -20.28 26.12
C GLU A 122 19.72 -19.13 25.38
N PHE A 123 19.50 -17.90 25.84
CA PHE A 123 20.20 -16.71 25.37
C PHE A 123 20.58 -15.82 26.56
N ARG A 124 21.89 -15.54 26.71
CA ARG A 124 22.45 -14.78 27.85
C ARG A 124 22.01 -15.32 29.22
N GLY A 125 21.99 -16.64 29.38
CA GLY A 125 21.62 -17.32 30.62
C GLY A 125 20.11 -17.42 30.90
N ASN A 126 19.26 -16.91 30.01
CA ASN A 126 17.81 -17.07 30.14
C ASN A 126 17.30 -18.15 29.19
N ALA A 127 16.43 -19.04 29.68
CA ALA A 127 15.72 -19.97 28.83
C ALA A 127 14.79 -19.21 27.87
N VAL A 128 14.97 -19.44 26.57
CA VAL A 128 14.17 -18.78 25.52
C VAL A 128 13.44 -19.77 24.62
N ARG A 129 14.00 -20.97 24.43
CA ARG A 129 13.51 -21.98 23.48
C ARG A 129 13.06 -21.37 22.16
N GLN A 130 13.97 -20.64 21.52
CA GLN A 130 13.68 -19.98 20.26
C GLN A 130 13.91 -20.96 19.11
N LYS A 131 12.88 -21.18 18.29
CA LYS A 131 13.05 -21.86 17.01
C LYS A 131 13.55 -20.85 15.97
N SER A 132 14.59 -21.22 15.22
CA SER A 132 15.13 -20.46 14.11
C SER A 132 15.17 -21.33 12.86
N LEU A 133 14.70 -20.79 11.73
CA LEU A 133 14.73 -21.43 10.41
C LEU A 133 15.25 -20.42 9.40
N HIS A 134 16.33 -20.77 8.72
CA HIS A 134 16.92 -20.03 7.62
C HIS A 134 16.63 -20.76 6.32
N ALA A 135 15.91 -20.10 5.41
CA ALA A 135 15.55 -20.60 4.09
C ALA A 135 16.33 -19.83 3.03
N TYR A 136 17.12 -20.54 2.23
CA TYR A 136 17.98 -19.99 1.20
C TYR A 136 17.43 -20.29 -0.18
N LEU A 137 17.38 -19.27 -1.03
CA LEU A 137 17.01 -19.36 -2.43
C LEU A 137 18.14 -18.76 -3.28
N GLY A 138 18.33 -19.29 -4.49
CA GLY A 138 19.34 -18.77 -5.40
C GLY A 138 18.92 -18.93 -6.85
N SER A 139 19.15 -17.90 -7.65
CA SER A 139 18.97 -17.95 -9.10
C SER A 139 19.81 -16.89 -9.79
N ARG A 140 20.49 -17.25 -10.89
CA ARG A 140 21.39 -16.38 -11.66
C ARG A 140 22.43 -15.70 -10.78
N ASP A 141 22.38 -14.38 -10.61
CA ASP A 141 23.27 -13.58 -9.78
C ASP A 141 22.61 -13.11 -8.47
N LEU A 142 21.54 -13.78 -8.02
CA LEU A 142 20.80 -13.42 -6.82
C LEU A 142 20.79 -14.55 -5.79
N CYS A 143 21.17 -14.21 -4.57
CA CYS A 143 20.91 -15.02 -3.38
C CYS A 143 19.87 -14.32 -2.51
N ALA A 144 18.97 -15.11 -1.91
CA ALA A 144 18.05 -14.67 -0.90
C ALA A 144 18.10 -15.56 0.33
N GLU A 145 17.92 -14.97 1.50
CA GLU A 145 17.74 -15.66 2.77
C GLU A 145 16.48 -15.13 3.44
N VAL A 146 15.60 -16.03 3.85
CA VAL A 146 14.46 -15.74 4.71
C VAL A 146 14.71 -16.42 6.05
N HIS A 147 14.86 -15.64 7.10
CA HIS A 147 14.99 -16.12 8.46
C HIS A 147 13.68 -15.92 9.21
N LEU A 148 13.12 -17.03 9.67
CA LEU A 148 11.94 -17.11 10.54
C LEU A 148 12.40 -17.46 11.94
N SER A 149 11.91 -16.74 12.94
CA SER A 149 12.19 -17.08 14.33
C SER A 149 11.03 -16.82 15.26
N LYS A 150 10.90 -17.65 16.30
CA LYS A 150 9.86 -17.53 17.31
C LYS A 150 10.41 -17.97 18.67
N VAL A 151 10.36 -17.05 19.64
CA VAL A 151 10.71 -17.32 21.04
C VAL A 151 9.58 -18.11 21.70
N GLY A 152 9.92 -19.03 22.59
CA GLY A 152 8.93 -19.87 23.27
C GLY A 152 8.15 -20.75 22.29
N SER A 153 8.77 -21.17 21.19
CA SER A 153 8.10 -22.00 20.18
C SER A 153 7.63 -23.31 20.82
N ILE A 154 6.52 -23.87 20.36
CA ILE A 154 5.97 -25.19 20.68
C ILE A 154 5.82 -26.03 19.39
N PRO A 155 5.70 -27.37 19.46
CA PRO A 155 5.61 -28.22 18.26
C PRO A 155 4.52 -27.80 17.25
N GLU A 156 3.39 -27.30 17.73
CA GLU A 156 2.24 -26.86 16.92
C GLU A 156 2.57 -25.63 16.07
N ASP A 157 3.55 -24.82 16.49
CA ASP A 157 3.99 -23.64 15.73
C ASP A 157 4.65 -24.01 14.41
N GLN A 158 5.04 -25.28 14.20
CA GLN A 158 5.61 -25.74 12.92
C GLN A 158 4.75 -25.28 11.74
N LYS A 159 3.42 -25.31 11.89
CA LYS A 159 2.48 -24.86 10.88
C LYS A 159 2.72 -23.41 10.45
N LEU A 160 3.05 -22.51 11.38
CA LEU A 160 3.33 -21.09 11.06
C LEU A 160 4.58 -20.95 10.18
N PHE A 161 5.61 -21.74 10.44
CA PHE A 161 6.83 -21.76 9.64
C PHE A 161 6.55 -22.31 8.24
N ASP A 162 5.83 -23.42 8.16
CA ASP A 162 5.48 -24.07 6.89
C ASP A 162 4.59 -23.17 6.02
N GLU A 163 3.61 -22.48 6.62
CA GLU A 163 2.73 -21.55 5.92
C GLU A 163 3.52 -20.40 5.29
N VAL A 164 4.42 -19.75 6.05
CA VAL A 164 5.25 -18.67 5.50
C VAL A 164 6.19 -19.22 4.43
N LEU A 165 6.88 -20.33 4.70
CA LEU A 165 7.83 -20.93 3.78
C LEU A 165 7.18 -21.31 2.44
N ALA A 166 5.94 -21.82 2.48
CA ALA A 166 5.16 -22.17 1.30
C ALA A 166 4.87 -20.95 0.39
N THR A 167 4.97 -19.72 0.90
CA THR A 167 4.77 -18.49 0.12
C THR A 167 6.06 -17.89 -0.45
N VAL A 168 7.24 -18.32 0.00
CA VAL A 168 8.51 -17.70 -0.39
C VAL A 168 8.81 -17.99 -1.86
N ARG A 169 9.00 -16.95 -2.67
CA ARG A 169 9.35 -17.08 -4.09
C ARG A 169 10.48 -16.11 -4.44
N LEU A 170 11.50 -16.62 -5.14
CA LEU A 170 12.48 -15.80 -5.84
C LEU A 170 12.10 -15.76 -7.32
N LEU A 171 11.78 -14.57 -7.82
CA LEU A 171 11.28 -14.34 -9.18
C LEU A 171 12.36 -13.59 -9.96
N PRO A 172 13.36 -14.30 -10.55
CA PRO A 172 14.58 -13.69 -11.08
C PRO A 172 14.30 -12.81 -12.31
N ASP A 173 13.34 -13.19 -13.15
CA ASP A 173 13.04 -12.46 -14.39
C ASP A 173 12.05 -11.32 -14.20
N GLN A 174 11.40 -11.27 -13.04
CA GLN A 174 10.52 -10.18 -12.67
C GLN A 174 11.38 -8.95 -12.35
N SER A 175 11.20 -7.89 -13.11
CA SER A 175 11.54 -6.56 -12.61
C SER A 175 10.63 -6.29 -11.41
N ALA A 176 11.20 -5.77 -10.32
CA ALA A 176 10.40 -5.07 -9.34
C ALA A 176 9.39 -4.20 -10.08
N ALA A 177 8.13 -4.15 -9.64
CA ALA A 177 7.30 -3.00 -9.99
C ALA A 177 8.19 -1.78 -9.69
N GLU A 178 8.58 -1.05 -10.75
CA GLU A 178 9.74 -0.15 -10.77
C GLU A 178 9.86 0.57 -9.44
N ASP A 179 11.01 0.51 -8.76
CA ASP A 179 11.24 1.11 -7.44
C ASP A 179 10.63 2.52 -7.34
N GLN A 180 9.38 2.55 -6.88
CA GLN A 180 8.51 3.73 -6.88
C GLN A 180 8.98 4.73 -5.82
N SER A 181 9.79 4.26 -4.87
CA SER A 181 10.35 5.08 -3.78
C SER A 181 11.41 6.09 -4.25
N GLN A 182 11.98 5.87 -5.44
CA GLN A 182 12.92 6.79 -6.11
C GLN A 182 12.29 7.45 -7.35
N ASN A 183 11.02 7.18 -7.65
CA ASN A 183 10.33 7.91 -8.71
C ASN A 183 10.06 9.33 -8.19
N PRO A 184 10.73 10.37 -8.73
CA PRO A 184 10.55 11.75 -8.26
C PRO A 184 9.07 12.17 -8.31
N LYS A 185 8.28 11.58 -9.22
CA LYS A 185 6.83 11.80 -9.32
C LYS A 185 6.09 11.36 -8.05
N ILE A 186 6.46 10.21 -7.49
CA ILE A 186 5.85 9.63 -6.28
C ILE A 186 6.36 10.35 -5.03
N GLN A 187 7.64 10.70 -5.01
CA GLN A 187 8.19 11.53 -3.93
C GLN A 187 7.46 12.87 -3.85
N TYR A 188 7.35 13.61 -4.96
CA TYR A 188 6.63 14.88 -4.98
C TYR A 188 5.14 14.72 -4.62
N LEU A 189 4.50 13.62 -5.03
CA LEU A 189 3.13 13.30 -4.65
C LEU A 189 2.99 13.09 -3.13
N ALA A 190 3.92 12.35 -2.52
CA ALA A 190 3.93 12.08 -1.09
C ALA A 190 4.22 13.35 -0.28
N GLU A 191 5.22 14.14 -0.68
CA GLU A 191 5.54 15.44 -0.07
C GLU A 191 4.34 16.40 -0.15
N GLY A 192 3.70 16.51 -1.32
CA GLY A 192 2.49 17.31 -1.50
C GLY A 192 1.36 16.87 -0.58
N SER A 193 1.16 15.56 -0.41
CA SER A 193 0.13 15.01 0.48
C SER A 193 0.41 15.30 1.96
N GLN A 194 1.67 15.23 2.38
CA GLN A 194 2.05 15.60 3.75
C GLN A 194 1.79 17.09 4.02
N LEU A 195 2.20 17.96 3.09
CA LEU A 195 1.98 19.41 3.20
C LEU A 195 0.48 19.77 3.18
N TYR A 196 -0.31 19.08 2.35
CA TYR A 196 -1.76 19.24 2.30
C TYR A 196 -2.42 18.91 3.64
N LEU A 197 -2.04 17.78 4.27
CA LEU A 197 -2.54 17.40 5.59
C LEU A 197 -2.11 18.40 6.69
N GLN A 198 -0.95 19.02 6.53
CA GLN A 198 -0.47 20.12 7.40
C GLN A 198 -1.14 21.47 7.10
N ARG A 199 -2.03 21.52 6.09
CA ARG A 199 -2.72 22.72 5.59
C ARG A 199 -1.79 23.78 5.00
N ASP A 200 -0.55 23.42 4.65
CA ASP A 200 0.35 24.26 3.86
C ASP A 200 0.00 24.11 2.36
N TYR A 201 -1.14 24.66 1.98
CA TYR A 201 -1.67 24.55 0.62
C TYR A 201 -0.77 25.18 -0.45
N PRO A 202 -0.11 26.33 -0.22
CA PRO A 202 0.85 26.87 -1.19
C PRO A 202 1.99 25.89 -1.49
N ALA A 203 2.62 25.30 -0.47
CA ALA A 203 3.70 24.34 -0.66
C ALA A 203 3.20 23.01 -1.23
N ALA A 204 2.03 22.55 -0.81
CA ALA A 204 1.39 21.35 -1.36
C ALA A 204 1.16 21.48 -2.87
N ALA A 205 0.60 22.62 -3.31
CA ALA A 205 0.40 22.91 -4.73
C ALA A 205 1.71 22.86 -5.53
N GLU A 206 2.81 23.41 -5.00
CA GLU A 206 4.12 23.36 -5.68
C GLU A 206 4.59 21.92 -5.89
N ARG A 207 4.47 21.07 -4.86
CA ARG A 207 4.93 19.67 -4.95
C ARG A 207 4.04 18.85 -5.88
N TYR A 208 2.73 18.97 -5.79
CA TYR A 208 1.84 18.30 -6.71
C TYR A 208 2.01 18.76 -8.17
N GLN A 209 2.29 20.04 -8.40
CA GLN A 209 2.58 20.55 -9.74
C GLN A 209 3.85 19.92 -10.33
N LYS A 210 4.93 19.78 -9.54
CA LYS A 210 6.14 19.07 -9.99
C LYS A 210 5.86 17.61 -10.35
N ALA A 211 5.04 16.92 -9.56
CA ALA A 211 4.61 15.55 -9.88
C ALA A 211 3.82 15.49 -11.20
N LEU A 212 2.93 16.46 -11.44
CA LEU A 212 2.15 16.55 -12.67
C LEU A 212 3.02 16.84 -13.90
N ASP A 213 3.97 17.78 -13.79
CA ASP A 213 4.84 18.19 -14.90
C ASP A 213 5.73 17.03 -15.37
N LEU A 214 6.20 16.19 -14.44
CA LEU A 214 6.93 14.98 -14.76
C LEU A 214 6.03 13.89 -15.38
N GLU A 215 4.79 13.74 -14.93
CA GLU A 215 3.83 12.78 -15.51
C GLU A 215 3.35 13.18 -16.91
N LYS A 216 3.37 14.47 -17.27
CA LYS A 216 3.09 14.93 -18.64
C LYS A 216 4.15 14.47 -19.64
N GLN A 217 5.37 14.23 -19.18
CA GLN A 217 6.48 13.75 -20.03
C GLN A 217 6.44 12.24 -20.19
N ASP A 218 6.07 11.53 -19.12
CA ASP A 218 6.07 10.08 -19.05
C ASP A 218 5.01 9.63 -18.04
N ARG A 219 3.95 8.94 -18.50
CA ARG A 219 2.77 8.64 -17.68
C ARG A 219 2.89 7.27 -17.04
N THR A 220 3.32 7.25 -15.78
CA THR A 220 3.67 6.02 -15.04
C THR A 220 2.81 5.77 -13.80
N LEU A 221 2.12 6.79 -13.30
CA LEU A 221 1.34 6.66 -12.07
C LEU A 221 0.00 5.96 -12.31
N SER A 222 -0.42 5.18 -11.31
CA SER A 222 -1.72 4.50 -11.34
C SER A 222 -2.87 5.50 -11.41
N LYS A 223 -4.03 5.05 -11.89
CA LYS A 223 -5.26 5.85 -11.96
C LYS A 223 -5.66 6.44 -10.60
N SER A 224 -5.43 5.71 -9.50
CA SER A 224 -5.71 6.19 -8.14
C SER A 224 -4.79 7.35 -7.73
N PHE A 225 -3.47 7.24 -7.96
CA PHE A 225 -2.54 8.33 -7.68
C PHE A 225 -2.77 9.55 -8.56
N PHE A 226 -3.20 9.32 -9.80
CA PHE A 226 -3.64 10.41 -10.69
C PHE A 226 -4.81 11.19 -10.08
N ARG A 227 -5.87 10.51 -9.63
CA ARG A 227 -7.05 11.15 -9.00
C ARG A 227 -6.67 11.96 -7.77
N VAL A 228 -5.99 11.34 -6.80
CA VAL A 228 -5.54 12.00 -5.56
C VAL A 228 -4.68 13.24 -5.86
N ARG A 229 -3.77 13.16 -6.83
CA ARG A 229 -2.94 14.31 -7.22
C ARG A 229 -3.78 15.46 -7.74
N VAL A 230 -4.67 15.20 -8.69
CA VAL A 230 -5.50 16.23 -9.34
C VAL A 230 -6.44 16.86 -8.32
N ASP A 231 -7.09 16.04 -7.49
CA ASP A 231 -7.98 16.49 -6.41
C ASP A 231 -7.24 17.45 -5.47
N ASN A 232 -6.11 16.99 -4.89
CA ASN A 232 -5.40 17.78 -3.90
C ASN A 232 -4.65 18.99 -4.49
N LEU A 233 -4.16 18.92 -5.73
CA LEU A 233 -3.57 20.07 -6.42
C LEU A 233 -4.64 21.14 -6.67
N GLY A 234 -5.77 20.76 -7.25
CA GLY A 234 -6.86 21.67 -7.54
C GLY A 234 -7.44 22.29 -6.27
N MET A 235 -7.65 21.49 -5.21
CA MET A 235 -8.08 22.00 -3.90
C MET A 235 -7.05 22.94 -3.29
N SER A 236 -5.75 22.63 -3.36
CA SER A 236 -4.69 23.52 -2.87
C SER A 236 -4.70 24.88 -3.57
N TYR A 237 -4.94 24.89 -4.89
CA TYR A 237 -5.13 26.14 -5.63
C TYR A 237 -6.42 26.87 -5.23
N GLY A 238 -7.54 26.15 -5.08
CA GLY A 238 -8.82 26.72 -4.65
C GLY A 238 -8.74 27.40 -3.28
N LEU A 239 -8.19 26.69 -2.30
CA LEU A 239 -8.01 27.16 -0.91
C LEU A 239 -7.03 28.34 -0.79
N THR A 240 -6.15 28.53 -1.77
CA THR A 240 -5.22 29.68 -1.85
C THR A 240 -5.73 30.80 -2.75
N GLY A 241 -6.98 30.73 -3.22
CA GLY A 241 -7.60 31.75 -4.08
C GLY A 241 -7.10 31.76 -5.53
N LYS A 242 -6.26 30.80 -5.93
CA LYS A 242 -5.74 30.64 -7.29
C LYS A 242 -6.76 29.91 -8.17
N LEU A 243 -7.97 30.47 -8.27
CA LEU A 243 -9.14 29.80 -8.86
C LEU A 243 -8.96 29.42 -10.34
N SER A 244 -8.21 30.20 -11.13
CA SER A 244 -7.90 29.83 -12.52
C SER A 244 -7.06 28.55 -12.58
N ASN A 245 -6.03 28.42 -11.73
CA ASN A 245 -5.20 27.22 -11.68
C ASN A 245 -5.98 25.99 -11.20
N ALA A 246 -6.89 26.17 -10.23
CA ALA A 246 -7.79 25.11 -9.78
C ALA A 246 -8.68 24.62 -10.93
N ARG A 247 -9.31 25.55 -11.65
CA ARG A 247 -10.15 25.25 -12.82
C ARG A 247 -9.36 24.45 -13.86
N ASP A 248 -8.21 24.97 -14.29
CA ASP A 248 -7.39 24.33 -15.32
C ASP A 248 -6.91 22.93 -14.90
N THR A 249 -6.67 22.73 -13.59
CA THR A 249 -6.30 21.42 -13.02
C THR A 249 -7.43 20.41 -13.11
N PHE A 250 -8.66 20.80 -12.73
CA PHE A 250 -9.82 19.90 -12.80
C PHE A 250 -10.28 19.64 -14.23
N GLU A 251 -10.23 20.64 -15.10
CA GLU A 251 -10.46 20.47 -16.54
C GLU A 251 -9.47 19.46 -17.13
N TYR A 252 -8.18 19.56 -16.80
CA TYR A 252 -7.20 18.54 -17.16
C TYR A 252 -7.57 17.17 -16.59
N GLY A 253 -7.96 17.08 -15.32
CA GLY A 253 -8.47 15.85 -14.69
C GLY A 253 -9.57 15.17 -15.53
N ILE A 254 -10.58 15.96 -15.91
CA ILE A 254 -11.73 15.52 -16.72
C ILE A 254 -11.28 15.02 -18.09
N THR A 255 -10.31 15.66 -18.74
CA THR A 255 -9.81 15.18 -20.05
C THR A 255 -9.16 13.79 -19.97
N GLN A 256 -8.67 13.39 -18.79
CA GLN A 256 -7.95 12.14 -18.59
C GLN A 256 -8.81 11.04 -17.94
N ASP A 257 -9.83 11.42 -17.19
CA ASP A 257 -10.77 10.50 -16.51
C ASP A 257 -12.17 11.13 -16.44
N SER A 258 -12.83 11.17 -17.59
CA SER A 258 -14.12 11.87 -17.80
C SER A 258 -15.32 11.24 -17.10
N GLU A 259 -15.15 10.12 -16.41
CA GLU A 259 -16.20 9.43 -15.68
C GLU A 259 -16.00 9.49 -14.16
N TYR A 260 -14.98 10.19 -13.67
CA TYR A 260 -14.76 10.38 -12.24
C TYR A 260 -15.54 11.60 -11.71
N PRO A 261 -16.54 11.41 -10.83
CA PRO A 261 -17.49 12.46 -10.47
C PRO A 261 -16.90 13.59 -9.62
N LEU A 262 -15.85 13.32 -8.84
CA LEU A 262 -15.23 14.30 -7.94
C LEU A 262 -14.53 15.44 -8.69
N PHE A 263 -13.97 15.20 -9.88
CA PHE A 263 -13.40 16.30 -10.67
C PHE A 263 -14.46 17.30 -11.11
N TYR A 264 -15.65 16.83 -11.50
CA TYR A 264 -16.78 17.69 -11.82
C TYR A 264 -17.29 18.42 -10.58
N TYR A 265 -17.38 17.73 -9.43
CA TYR A 265 -17.80 18.35 -8.18
C TYR A 265 -16.84 19.49 -7.76
N LEU A 266 -15.53 19.24 -7.78
CA LEU A 266 -14.52 20.22 -7.38
C LEU A 266 -14.39 21.37 -8.39
N LEU A 267 -14.62 21.11 -9.69
CA LEU A 267 -14.75 22.16 -10.69
C LEU A 267 -16.00 23.02 -10.43
N ALA A 268 -17.12 22.41 -10.00
CA ALA A 268 -18.31 23.15 -9.58
C ALA A 268 -18.04 24.04 -8.37
N CYS A 269 -17.33 23.55 -7.36
CA CYS A 269 -16.88 24.33 -6.20
C CYS A 269 -16.01 25.51 -6.65
N THR A 270 -15.09 25.27 -7.60
CA THR A 270 -14.23 26.32 -8.17
C THR A 270 -15.07 27.42 -8.83
N TYR A 271 -16.06 27.06 -9.65
CA TYR A 271 -16.99 28.05 -10.22
C TYR A 271 -17.84 28.74 -9.15
N GLY A 272 -18.23 28.05 -8.08
CA GLY A 272 -18.93 28.65 -6.94
C GLY A 272 -18.13 29.74 -6.24
N GLU A 273 -16.84 29.49 -5.98
CA GLU A 273 -15.94 30.49 -5.46
C GLU A 273 -15.77 31.68 -6.43
N MET A 274 -15.77 31.42 -7.74
CA MET A 274 -15.76 32.47 -8.77
C MET A 274 -17.10 33.23 -8.91
N GLY A 275 -18.18 32.80 -8.24
CA GLY A 275 -19.51 33.41 -8.36
C GLY A 275 -20.27 33.04 -9.65
N LYS A 276 -19.86 31.95 -10.31
CA LYS A 276 -20.37 31.46 -11.59
C LYS A 276 -21.40 30.34 -11.38
N MET A 277 -22.63 30.73 -11.05
CA MET A 277 -23.68 29.78 -10.63
C MET A 277 -24.09 28.81 -11.74
N ASP A 278 -24.23 29.29 -12.98
CA ASP A 278 -24.71 28.45 -14.09
C ASP A 278 -23.67 27.40 -14.48
N GLU A 279 -22.39 27.79 -14.61
CA GLU A 279 -21.30 26.85 -14.83
C GLU A 279 -21.16 25.85 -13.67
N SER A 280 -21.35 26.32 -12.43
CA SER A 280 -21.34 25.43 -11.26
C SER A 280 -22.44 24.36 -11.35
N LEU A 281 -23.68 24.74 -11.69
CA LEU A 281 -24.79 23.80 -11.87
C LEU A 281 -24.57 22.82 -13.03
N GLU A 282 -23.94 23.25 -14.13
CA GLU A 282 -23.55 22.35 -15.22
C GLU A 282 -22.62 21.25 -14.74
N GLN A 283 -21.59 21.61 -13.97
CA GLN A 283 -20.64 20.64 -13.45
C GLN A 283 -21.24 19.75 -12.35
N LEU A 284 -22.10 20.28 -11.47
CA LEU A 284 -22.83 19.45 -10.50
C LEU A 284 -23.69 18.38 -11.20
N ARG A 285 -24.38 18.73 -12.30
CA ARG A 285 -25.17 17.74 -13.07
C ARG A 285 -24.30 16.60 -13.59
N LEU A 286 -23.08 16.90 -14.05
CA LEU A 286 -22.12 15.89 -14.48
C LEU A 286 -21.60 15.06 -13.31
N ALA A 287 -21.31 15.68 -12.17
CA ALA A 287 -20.91 14.97 -10.96
C ALA A 287 -21.97 13.94 -10.53
N TYR A 288 -23.24 14.37 -10.43
CA TYR A 288 -24.35 13.47 -10.08
C TYR A 288 -24.62 12.41 -11.17
N LYS A 289 -24.45 12.74 -12.45
CA LYS A 289 -24.53 11.75 -13.56
C LYS A 289 -23.54 10.60 -13.37
N TYR A 290 -22.31 10.89 -12.94
CA TYR A 290 -21.26 9.88 -12.75
C TYR A 290 -21.10 9.40 -11.30
N LYS A 291 -22.07 9.69 -10.41
CA LYS A 291 -21.97 9.42 -8.96
C LYS A 291 -21.61 7.99 -8.58
N ALA A 292 -21.97 7.01 -9.42
CA ALA A 292 -21.67 5.60 -9.18
C ALA A 292 -20.17 5.25 -9.31
N ASN A 293 -19.37 6.13 -9.92
CA ASN A 293 -17.95 5.93 -10.20
C ASN A 293 -17.02 6.53 -9.14
N VAL A 294 -17.56 6.93 -7.98
CA VAL A 294 -16.74 7.27 -6.80
C VAL A 294 -15.88 6.08 -6.37
N ILE A 295 -14.78 6.34 -5.68
CA ILE A 295 -13.95 5.28 -5.12
C ILE A 295 -14.71 4.63 -3.95
N PRO A 296 -14.64 3.30 -3.74
CA PRO A 296 -15.29 2.66 -2.60
C PRO A 296 -14.91 3.33 -1.26
N GLY A 297 -15.91 3.76 -0.50
CA GLY A 297 -15.73 4.50 0.75
C GLY A 297 -15.84 6.02 0.63
N GLU A 298 -15.92 6.57 -0.58
CA GLU A 298 -16.20 7.99 -0.82
C GLU A 298 -17.66 8.22 -1.22
N SER A 299 -18.13 9.45 -1.02
CA SER A 299 -19.45 9.92 -1.43
C SER A 299 -19.35 11.36 -1.94
N LEU A 300 -20.21 11.73 -2.89
CA LEU A 300 -20.35 13.14 -3.26
C LEU A 300 -20.83 13.97 -2.07
N PRO A 301 -20.20 15.13 -1.78
CA PRO A 301 -20.69 16.02 -0.74
C PRO A 301 -22.03 16.67 -1.15
N ASP A 302 -22.73 17.23 -0.17
CA ASP A 302 -24.00 17.92 -0.36
C ASP A 302 -23.77 19.39 -0.74
N PRO A 303 -24.08 19.83 -1.99
CA PRO A 303 -23.85 21.20 -2.42
C PRO A 303 -24.59 22.25 -1.57
N LEU A 304 -25.67 21.89 -0.88
CA LEU A 304 -26.41 22.82 -0.01
C LEU A 304 -25.73 23.07 1.34
N LYS A 305 -24.72 22.25 1.68
CA LYS A 305 -23.96 22.34 2.94
C LYS A 305 -22.50 22.72 2.73
N ASP A 306 -22.07 22.84 1.48
CA ASP A 306 -20.68 23.13 1.11
C ASP A 306 -20.47 24.64 0.96
N ASP A 307 -19.46 25.16 1.65
CA ASP A 307 -19.15 26.59 1.72
C ASP A 307 -18.84 27.21 0.35
N SER A 308 -18.38 26.41 -0.61
CA SER A 308 -18.12 26.88 -1.98
C SER A 308 -19.37 27.39 -2.69
N PHE A 309 -20.56 26.97 -2.26
CA PHE A 309 -21.83 27.41 -2.83
C PHE A 309 -22.60 28.38 -1.95
N ARG A 310 -22.01 28.89 -0.85
CA ARG A 310 -22.69 29.80 0.11
C ARG A 310 -23.33 31.05 -0.53
N LYS A 311 -22.85 31.46 -1.71
CA LYS A 311 -23.41 32.57 -2.50
C LYS A 311 -24.76 32.20 -3.16
N PHE A 312 -25.04 30.92 -3.35
CA PHE A 312 -26.16 30.39 -4.12
C PHE A 312 -27.16 29.59 -3.29
N VAL A 313 -26.84 29.17 -2.07
CA VAL A 313 -27.73 28.33 -1.22
C VAL A 313 -29.07 28.98 -0.85
N ARG A 314 -29.28 30.27 -1.15
CA ARG A 314 -30.57 30.96 -1.01
C ARG A 314 -31.25 31.25 -2.35
N ASP A 315 -30.57 30.99 -3.46
CA ASP A 315 -31.11 31.14 -4.80
C ASP A 315 -32.02 29.95 -5.12
N LYS A 316 -33.28 30.25 -5.48
CA LYS A 316 -34.28 29.22 -5.74
C LYS A 316 -33.87 28.29 -6.89
N LYS A 317 -33.28 28.82 -7.97
CA LYS A 317 -32.85 28.04 -9.14
C LYS A 317 -31.77 27.05 -8.73
N PHE A 318 -30.80 27.48 -7.91
CA PHE A 318 -29.75 26.60 -7.42
C PHE A 318 -30.31 25.50 -6.52
N VAL A 319 -31.12 25.85 -5.52
CA VAL A 319 -31.69 24.90 -4.56
C VAL A 319 -32.58 23.87 -5.27
N ASP A 320 -33.48 24.31 -6.15
CA ASP A 320 -34.35 23.41 -6.91
C ASP A 320 -33.53 22.42 -7.75
N ALA A 321 -32.49 22.90 -8.44
CA ALA A 321 -31.63 22.05 -9.26
C ALA A 321 -30.85 21.02 -8.44
N VAL A 322 -30.35 21.39 -7.25
CA VAL A 322 -29.65 20.44 -6.36
C VAL A 322 -30.61 19.36 -5.85
N HIS A 323 -31.82 19.73 -5.43
CA HIS A 323 -32.83 18.74 -5.02
C HIS A 323 -33.20 17.79 -6.17
N GLU A 324 -33.35 18.30 -7.39
CA GLU A 324 -33.60 17.47 -8.57
C GLU A 324 -32.49 16.43 -8.82
N MET A 325 -31.23 16.85 -8.70
CA MET A 325 -30.07 15.96 -8.86
C MET A 325 -29.98 14.89 -7.76
N GLN A 326 -30.36 15.22 -6.53
CA GLN A 326 -30.33 14.30 -5.39
C GLN A 326 -31.43 13.22 -5.44
N GLN A 327 -32.51 13.45 -6.19
CA GLN A 327 -33.62 12.51 -6.34
C GLN A 327 -33.42 11.47 -7.45
N ARG A 328 -32.44 11.67 -8.34
CA ARG A 328 -32.06 10.76 -9.43
C ARG A 328 -30.86 9.92 -9.01
#